data_AF-A0A252B1Q9-F1
#
_entry.id   AF-A0A252B1Q9-F1
#
_cell.length_a   1.000
_cell.length_b   1.000
_cell.length_c   1.000
_cell.angle_alpha   90.00
_cell.angle_beta   90.00
_cell.angle_gamma   90.00
#
_symmetry.space_group_name_H-M   'P 1'
#
loop_
_entity.id
_entity.type
_entity.pdbx_description
1 polymer ?
#
loop_
_entity_poly.entity_id
_entity_poly.type
_entity_poly.pdbx_seq_one_letter_code
_entity_poly.pdbx_strand_id
1 'polypeptide(L)'
;MLSVFHAAKGGRAVGAALSVCLLAGMVGCKPLDQRTFDPSASVEPKPYIPPPPPGPPPVPPLIELVAGTPQAEWKAPVDQIAHKALARKKEVLFVVSCLVPPQAGQEAEQTALQELVQHDGHAIMQELVDAGAPEAQVEMSAMPDSSVTKPTIRVYVR
;
A
#
# COMPACT_ATOMS: atom_id res chain seq x y z
N MET A 1 -97.15 27.16 37.57
CA MET A 1 -98.35 26.59 36.91
C MET A 1 -97.90 25.83 35.68
N LEU A 2 -98.33 24.56 35.56
CA LEU A 2 -98.37 23.65 34.38
C LEU A 2 -97.07 23.42 33.57
N SER A 3 -96.47 22.23 33.60
CA SER A 3 -96.84 20.93 32.96
C SER A 3 -96.28 20.79 31.53
N VAL A 4 -95.26 19.95 31.35
CA VAL A 4 -95.32 18.58 30.76
C VAL A 4 -95.68 18.56 29.27
N PHE A 5 -94.73 18.11 28.44
CA PHE A 5 -94.97 17.11 27.40
C PHE A 5 -93.77 16.15 27.28
N HIS A 6 -94.09 14.86 27.15
CA HIS A 6 -93.23 13.68 27.20
C HIS A 6 -92.96 13.15 25.78
N ALA A 7 -91.80 12.47 25.63
CA ALA A 7 -91.53 11.33 24.75
C ALA A 7 -91.51 11.57 23.21
N ALA A 8 -90.74 10.87 22.36
CA ALA A 8 -89.94 9.65 22.50
C ALA A 8 -88.81 9.59 21.43
N LYS A 9 -87.79 8.78 21.74
CA LYS A 9 -86.60 8.39 20.97
C LYS A 9 -86.92 7.57 19.70
N GLY A 10 -86.04 7.64 18.71
CA GLY A 10 -85.72 6.48 17.85
C GLY A 10 -85.26 6.84 16.43
N GLY A 11 -83.95 6.88 16.18
CA GLY A 11 -83.46 7.05 14.80
C GLY A 11 -81.98 7.37 14.58
N ARG A 12 -81.08 7.21 15.56
CA ARG A 12 -79.64 7.53 15.43
C ARG A 12 -78.70 6.31 15.52
N ALA A 13 -79.23 5.09 15.52
CA ALA A 13 -78.41 3.89 15.76
C ALA A 13 -77.87 3.22 14.49
N VAL A 14 -78.49 3.43 13.31
CA VAL A 14 -78.11 2.68 12.09
C VAL A 14 -76.94 3.33 11.34
N GLY A 15 -76.83 4.66 11.33
CA GLY A 15 -75.73 5.36 10.65
C GLY A 15 -74.37 5.25 11.34
N ALA A 16 -74.34 5.00 12.66
CA ALA A 16 -73.09 4.94 13.42
C ALA A 16 -72.37 3.59 13.31
N ALA A 17 -73.11 2.49 13.08
CA ALA A 17 -72.53 1.14 13.06
C ALA A 17 -71.70 0.86 11.79
N LEU A 18 -72.10 1.43 10.63
CA LEU A 18 -71.41 1.19 9.36
C LEU A 18 -70.07 1.95 9.26
N SER A 19 -70.00 3.18 9.79
CA SER A 19 -68.78 3.99 9.79
C SER A 19 -67.71 3.46 10.76
N VAL A 20 -68.10 2.82 11.86
CA VAL A 20 -67.15 2.22 12.81
C VAL A 20 -66.53 0.93 12.26
N CYS A 21 -67.26 0.14 11.47
CA CYS A 21 -66.72 -1.09 10.85
C CYS A 21 -65.68 -0.80 9.76
N LEU A 22 -65.84 0.28 8.97
CA LEU A 22 -64.89 0.65 7.92
C LEU A 22 -63.57 1.22 8.47
N LEU A 23 -63.60 1.91 9.61
CA LEU A 23 -62.40 2.46 10.25
C LEU A 23 -61.59 1.40 11.02
N ALA A 24 -62.25 0.35 11.53
CA ALA A 24 -61.57 -0.76 12.21
C ALA A 24 -60.75 -1.66 11.26
N GLY A 25 -61.07 -1.68 9.96
CA GLY A 25 -60.34 -2.46 8.95
C GLY A 25 -58.97 -1.89 8.55
N MET A 26 -58.68 -0.62 8.86
CA MET A 26 -57.41 0.03 8.45
C MET A 26 -56.32 0.03 9.53
N VAL A 27 -56.62 -0.45 10.74
CA VAL A 27 -55.66 -0.47 11.86
C VAL A 27 -54.65 -1.64 11.76
N GLY A 28 -54.86 -2.57 10.82
CA GLY A 28 -54.00 -3.75 10.60
C GLY A 28 -53.02 -3.65 9.43
N CYS A 29 -53.09 -2.61 8.59
CA CYS A 29 -52.24 -2.48 7.41
C CYS A 29 -50.88 -1.88 7.80
N LYS A 30 -49.97 -2.70 8.32
CA LYS A 30 -48.54 -2.39 8.14
C LYS A 30 -48.28 -2.52 6.63
N PRO A 31 -47.88 -1.45 5.91
CA PRO A 31 -47.49 -1.59 4.52
C PRO A 31 -46.38 -2.65 4.44
N LEU A 32 -46.53 -3.60 3.52
CA LEU A 32 -45.53 -4.63 3.26
C LEU A 32 -44.22 -3.92 2.91
N ASP A 33 -43.29 -3.90 3.84
CA ASP A 33 -41.95 -3.35 3.66
C ASP A 33 -41.05 -4.45 3.06
N GLN A 34 -40.03 -4.09 2.28
CA GLN A 34 -39.03 -5.06 1.82
C GLN A 34 -38.37 -5.81 3.00
N ARG A 35 -38.29 -5.16 4.18
CA ARG A 35 -37.86 -5.77 5.45
C ARG A 35 -38.73 -6.95 5.93
N THR A 36 -39.92 -7.11 5.37
CA THR A 36 -40.82 -8.25 5.64
C THR A 36 -40.33 -9.53 4.96
N PHE A 37 -39.68 -9.39 3.80
CA PHE A 37 -39.20 -10.51 2.99
C PHE A 37 -37.70 -10.75 3.19
N ASP A 38 -36.94 -9.67 3.38
CA ASP A 38 -35.52 -9.72 3.72
C ASP A 38 -35.26 -8.69 4.84
N PRO A 39 -35.03 -9.15 6.09
CA PRO A 39 -34.72 -8.26 7.22
C PRO A 39 -33.52 -7.33 6.97
N SER A 40 -32.65 -7.68 6.01
CA SER A 40 -31.46 -6.93 5.62
C SER A 40 -31.71 -5.97 4.45
N ALA A 41 -32.94 -5.84 3.94
CA ALA A 41 -33.25 -5.02 2.76
C ALA A 41 -32.93 -3.52 2.91
N SER A 42 -32.72 -3.04 4.13
CA SER A 42 -32.26 -1.66 4.41
C SER A 42 -30.77 -1.57 4.77
N VAL A 43 -30.05 -2.69 4.76
CA VAL A 43 -28.61 -2.73 4.98
C VAL A 43 -27.94 -2.53 3.63
N GLU A 44 -27.21 -1.42 3.51
CA GLU A 44 -26.39 -1.18 2.32
C GLU A 44 -25.40 -2.35 2.14
N PRO A 45 -25.39 -3.02 0.97
CA PRO A 45 -24.42 -4.07 0.70
C PRO A 45 -23.03 -3.46 0.83
N LYS A 46 -22.17 -4.04 1.68
CA LYS A 46 -20.76 -3.66 1.73
C LYS A 46 -20.04 -4.47 0.65
N PRO A 47 -19.64 -3.86 -0.48
CA PRO A 47 -18.93 -4.61 -1.50
C PRO A 47 -17.62 -5.10 -0.90
N TYR A 48 -17.33 -6.38 -1.04
CA TYR A 48 -16.01 -6.88 -0.71
C TYR A 48 -15.01 -6.30 -1.71
N ILE A 49 -14.10 -5.46 -1.22
CA ILE A 49 -12.97 -4.99 -1.99
C ILE A 49 -11.80 -5.90 -1.63
N PRO A 50 -11.31 -6.75 -2.56
CA PRO A 50 -10.15 -7.57 -2.29
C PRO A 50 -8.95 -6.67 -1.95
N PRO A 51 -8.05 -7.09 -1.05
CA PRO A 51 -6.82 -6.34 -0.81
C PRO A 51 -6.06 -6.18 -2.13
N PRO A 52 -5.34 -5.07 -2.30
CA PRO A 52 -4.46 -4.91 -3.46
C PRO A 52 -3.55 -6.14 -3.59
N PRO A 53 -3.31 -6.63 -4.81
CA PRO A 53 -2.31 -7.66 -5.02
C PRO A 53 -0.99 -7.23 -4.39
N PRO A 54 -0.23 -8.15 -3.78
CA PRO A 54 1.12 -7.86 -3.34
C PRO A 54 1.92 -7.22 -4.48
N GLY A 55 2.69 -6.18 -4.16
CA GLY A 55 3.54 -5.53 -5.15
C GLY A 55 4.55 -6.53 -5.76
N PRO A 56 5.08 -6.24 -6.96
CA PRO A 56 6.17 -7.01 -7.53
C PRO A 56 7.34 -7.13 -6.54
N PRO A 57 8.07 -8.25 -6.52
CA PRO A 57 9.23 -8.39 -5.66
C PRO A 57 10.31 -7.34 -6.02
N PRO A 58 11.10 -6.86 -5.05
CA PRO A 58 12.21 -5.96 -5.31
C PRO A 58 13.17 -6.58 -6.34
N VAL A 59 13.69 -5.74 -7.25
CA VAL A 59 14.69 -6.18 -8.22
C VAL A 59 15.99 -6.50 -7.46
N PRO A 60 16.57 -7.71 -7.61
CA PRO A 60 17.82 -8.04 -6.95
C PRO A 60 18.97 -7.19 -7.50
N PRO A 61 19.96 -6.83 -6.65
CA PRO A 61 21.16 -6.18 -7.14
C PRO A 61 21.94 -7.11 -8.08
N LEU A 62 22.64 -6.51 -9.03
CA LEU A 62 23.54 -7.23 -9.93
C LEU A 62 24.78 -7.75 -9.18
N ILE A 63 25.29 -6.92 -8.26
CA ILE A 63 26.41 -7.25 -7.36
C ILE A 63 26.01 -6.80 -5.95
N GLU A 64 26.30 -7.63 -4.96
CA GLU A 64 26.24 -7.27 -3.55
C GLU A 64 27.58 -7.60 -2.90
N LEU A 65 28.18 -6.61 -2.25
CA LEU A 65 29.50 -6.71 -1.64
C LEU A 65 29.49 -6.12 -0.23
N VAL A 66 29.94 -6.88 0.75
CA VAL A 66 30.16 -6.35 2.11
C VAL A 66 31.46 -5.55 2.12
N ALA A 67 31.42 -4.35 2.73
CA ALA A 67 32.60 -3.50 2.85
C ALA A 67 33.78 -4.22 3.53
N GLY A 68 35.00 -3.88 3.12
CA GLY A 68 36.23 -4.52 3.59
C GLY A 68 36.50 -5.91 2.99
N THR A 69 35.69 -6.40 2.05
CA THR A 69 36.02 -7.62 1.29
C THR A 69 37.30 -7.38 0.48
N PRO A 70 38.33 -8.26 0.56
CA PRO A 70 39.57 -8.07 -0.17
C PRO A 70 39.36 -7.96 -1.68
N GLN A 71 40.06 -7.01 -2.31
CA GLN A 71 39.93 -6.75 -3.76
C GLN A 71 40.15 -7.99 -4.63
N ALA A 72 41.05 -8.88 -4.23
CA ALA A 72 41.31 -10.13 -4.94
C ALA A 72 40.07 -11.03 -5.07
N GLU A 73 39.10 -10.90 -4.17
CA GLU A 73 37.88 -11.73 -4.13
C GLU A 73 36.76 -11.16 -5.00
N TRP A 74 36.72 -9.84 -5.22
CA TRP A 74 35.59 -9.19 -5.91
C TRP A 74 35.92 -8.54 -7.25
N LYS A 75 37.18 -8.16 -7.50
CA LYS A 75 37.57 -7.41 -8.71
C LYS A 75 37.16 -8.14 -9.99
N ALA A 76 37.61 -9.39 -10.14
CA ALA A 76 37.35 -10.17 -11.34
C ALA A 76 35.84 -10.48 -11.57
N PRO A 77 35.05 -10.83 -10.53
CA PRO A 77 33.60 -10.93 -10.67
C PRO A 77 32.92 -9.63 -11.14
N VAL A 78 33.29 -8.48 -10.58
CA VAL A 78 32.72 -7.17 -10.95
C VAL A 78 33.02 -6.85 -12.42
N ASP A 79 34.28 -7.00 -12.83
CA ASP A 79 34.73 -6.82 -14.22
C ASP A 79 33.92 -7.68 -15.20
N GLN A 80 33.82 -8.98 -14.93
CA GLN A 80 33.10 -9.91 -15.83
C GLN A 80 31.62 -9.59 -15.94
N ILE A 81 30.99 -9.20 -14.83
CA ILE A 81 29.58 -8.86 -14.79
C ILE A 81 29.31 -7.54 -15.53
N ALA A 82 30.18 -6.55 -15.36
CA ALA A 82 30.09 -5.27 -16.08
C ALA A 82 30.20 -5.47 -17.59
N HIS A 83 31.19 -6.24 -18.05
CA HIS A 83 31.35 -6.62 -19.46
C HIS A 83 30.09 -7.31 -20.01
N LYS A 84 29.50 -8.26 -19.25
CA LYS A 84 28.27 -8.94 -19.64
C LYS A 84 27.08 -7.98 -19.73
N ALA A 85 26.96 -7.04 -18.80
CA ALA A 85 25.89 -6.05 -18.80
C ALA A 85 26.00 -5.12 -20.02
N LEU A 86 27.19 -4.60 -20.30
CA LEU A 86 27.47 -3.72 -21.45
C LEU A 86 27.30 -4.44 -22.79
N ALA A 87 27.69 -5.71 -22.88
CA ALA A 87 27.48 -6.53 -24.06
C ALA A 87 25.98 -6.74 -24.35
N ARG A 88 25.15 -6.80 -23.31
CA ARG A 88 23.69 -6.93 -23.44
C ARG A 88 23.02 -5.60 -23.81
N LYS A 89 23.44 -4.49 -23.19
CA LYS A 89 22.93 -3.14 -23.45
C LYS A 89 24.07 -2.14 -23.26
N LYS A 90 24.48 -1.47 -24.34
CA LYS A 90 25.61 -0.53 -24.35
C LYS A 90 25.35 0.78 -23.58
N GLU A 91 24.09 1.12 -23.38
CA GLU A 91 23.64 2.33 -22.69
C GLU A 91 23.01 1.97 -21.33
N VAL A 92 23.59 0.99 -20.64
CA VAL A 92 23.14 0.60 -19.30
C VAL A 92 23.68 1.61 -18.28
N LEU A 93 22.83 2.03 -17.35
CA LEU A 93 23.25 2.85 -16.22
C LEU A 93 23.55 1.96 -15.03
N PHE A 94 24.79 1.97 -14.54
CA PHE A 94 25.16 1.34 -13.28
C PHE A 94 24.88 2.29 -12.12
N VAL A 95 24.17 1.79 -11.11
CA VAL A 95 23.91 2.54 -9.87
C VAL A 95 24.61 1.83 -8.72
N VAL A 96 25.69 2.42 -8.22
CA VAL A 96 26.46 1.97 -7.07
C VAL A 96 25.85 2.57 -5.80
N SER A 97 25.15 1.75 -5.03
CA SER A 97 24.50 2.14 -3.77
C SER A 97 25.34 1.70 -2.58
N CYS A 98 25.91 2.67 -1.87
CA CYS A 98 26.65 2.49 -0.63
C CYS A 98 25.67 2.55 0.55
N LEU A 99 25.49 1.43 1.23
CA LEU A 99 24.50 1.27 2.29
C LEU A 99 25.20 1.05 3.63
N VAL A 100 24.81 1.80 4.65
CA VAL A 100 25.25 1.56 6.03
C VAL A 100 24.07 1.19 6.91
N PRO A 101 24.24 0.30 7.91
CA PRO A 101 23.22 0.07 8.90
C PRO A 101 22.96 1.37 9.70
N PRO A 102 21.73 1.58 10.23
CA PRO A 102 21.43 2.73 11.07
C PRO A 102 22.41 2.86 12.24
N GLN A 103 22.92 4.07 12.47
CA GLN A 103 23.85 4.35 13.56
C GLN A 103 23.15 5.04 14.75
N ALA A 104 23.82 5.08 15.90
CA ALA A 104 23.27 5.69 17.12
C ALA A 104 23.11 7.22 17.02
N GLY A 105 23.67 7.87 16.00
CA GLY A 105 23.57 9.30 15.78
C GLY A 105 23.99 9.72 14.38
N GLN A 106 23.57 10.92 13.98
CA GLN A 106 23.76 11.45 12.62
C GLN A 106 25.23 11.61 12.24
N GLU A 107 26.09 12.04 13.17
CA GLU A 107 27.53 12.21 12.89
C GLU A 107 28.22 10.88 12.59
N ALA A 108 27.96 9.85 13.39
CA ALA A 108 28.50 8.51 13.15
C ALA A 108 28.00 7.92 11.82
N GLU A 109 26.74 8.17 11.47
CA GLU A 109 26.16 7.76 10.20
C GLU A 109 26.81 8.46 9.00
N GLN A 110 27.00 9.77 9.08
CA GLN A 110 27.67 10.54 8.04
C GLN A 110 29.12 10.10 7.85
N THR A 111 29.86 9.87 8.94
CA THR A 111 31.24 9.36 8.87
C THR A 111 31.28 7.98 8.22
N ALA A 112 30.44 7.05 8.65
CA ALA A 112 30.40 5.69 8.06
C ALA A 112 30.04 5.71 6.57
N LEU A 113 29.09 6.56 6.15
CA LEU A 113 28.76 6.74 4.73
C LEU A 113 29.93 7.32 3.94
N GLN A 114 30.60 8.35 4.48
CA GLN A 114 31.75 8.96 3.82
C GLN A 114 32.91 7.96 3.67
N GLU A 115 33.24 7.21 4.72
CA GLU A 115 34.26 6.17 4.66
C GLU A 115 33.92 5.11 3.61
N LEU A 116 32.69 4.60 3.60
CA LEU A 116 32.26 3.60 2.62
C LEU A 116 32.37 4.11 1.18
N VAL A 117 31.93 5.36 0.94
CA VAL A 117 31.96 5.99 -0.38
C VAL A 117 33.39 6.23 -0.85
N GLN A 118 34.25 6.79 0.00
CA GLN A 118 35.61 7.18 -0.39
C GLN A 118 36.54 5.99 -0.59
N HIS A 119 36.24 4.84 0.04
CA HIS A 119 37.01 3.62 -0.11
C HIS A 119 36.33 2.65 -1.07
N ASP A 120 35.57 1.69 -0.54
CA ASP A 120 35.06 0.55 -1.31
C ASP A 120 34.10 0.98 -2.43
N GLY A 121 33.26 2.00 -2.19
CA GLY A 121 32.33 2.54 -3.19
C GLY A 121 33.07 3.10 -4.41
N HIS A 122 34.08 3.94 -4.17
CA HIS A 122 34.93 4.49 -5.24
C HIS A 122 35.72 3.38 -5.95
N ALA A 123 36.25 2.40 -5.23
CA ALA A 123 36.99 1.29 -5.82
C ALA A 123 36.12 0.45 -6.79
N ILE A 124 34.87 0.17 -6.43
CA ILE A 124 33.92 -0.51 -7.33
C ILE A 124 33.54 0.37 -8.52
N MET A 125 33.30 1.66 -8.29
CA MET A 125 33.01 2.61 -9.38
C MET A 125 34.14 2.62 -10.42
N GLN A 126 35.40 2.70 -9.96
CA GLN A 126 36.57 2.64 -10.85
C GLN A 126 36.64 1.30 -11.58
N GLU A 127 36.36 0.19 -10.91
CA GLU A 127 36.34 -1.12 -11.57
C GLU A 127 35.34 -1.20 -12.72
N LEU A 128 34.14 -0.63 -12.54
CA LEU A 128 33.12 -0.58 -13.60
C LEU A 128 33.60 0.25 -14.79
N VAL A 129 34.30 1.36 -14.52
CA VAL A 129 34.89 2.21 -15.56
C VAL A 129 36.02 1.50 -16.29
N ASP A 130 36.91 0.83 -15.55
CA ASP A 130 37.99 0.01 -16.11
C ASP A 130 37.46 -1.14 -16.99
N ALA A 131 36.30 -1.70 -16.61
CA ALA A 131 35.57 -2.70 -17.40
C ALA A 131 34.85 -2.12 -18.64
N GLY A 132 34.99 -0.81 -18.89
CA GLY A 132 34.53 -0.14 -20.09
C GLY A 132 33.21 0.63 -19.96
N ALA A 133 32.65 0.77 -18.75
CA ALA A 133 31.51 1.66 -18.54
C ALA A 133 31.97 3.13 -18.64
N PRO A 134 31.33 3.97 -19.47
CA PRO A 134 31.60 5.41 -19.43
C PRO A 134 31.30 5.98 -18.03
N GLU A 135 32.09 6.94 -17.55
CA GLU A 135 31.87 7.56 -16.22
C GLU A 135 30.45 8.15 -16.09
N ALA A 136 29.91 8.73 -17.18
CA ALA A 136 28.54 9.24 -17.24
C ALA A 136 27.44 8.15 -17.11
N GLN A 137 27.81 6.86 -17.20
CA GLN A 137 26.93 5.71 -17.00
C GLN A 137 27.13 5.03 -15.64
N VAL A 138 27.90 5.64 -14.73
CA VAL A 138 28.07 5.13 -13.37
C VAL A 138 27.64 6.19 -12.37
N GLU A 139 26.51 5.96 -11.70
CA GLU A 139 26.01 6.82 -10.63
C GLU A 139 26.35 6.22 -9.27
N MET A 140 26.75 7.06 -8.33
CA MET A 140 26.98 6.65 -6.94
C MET A 140 25.96 7.31 -6.02
N SER A 141 25.36 6.51 -5.15
CA SER A 141 24.41 6.94 -4.12
C SER A 141 24.84 6.36 -2.78
N ALA A 142 24.56 7.08 -1.69
CA ALA A 142 24.89 6.64 -0.35
C ALA A 142 23.73 6.95 0.60
N MET A 143 23.29 5.96 1.36
CA MET A 143 22.19 6.13 2.32
C MET A 143 22.22 5.12 3.46
N PRO A 144 21.63 5.43 4.60
CA PRO A 144 21.35 4.45 5.64
C PRO A 144 20.26 3.48 5.15
N ASP A 145 20.40 2.20 5.48
CA ASP A 145 19.43 1.17 5.12
C ASP A 145 19.30 0.15 6.26
N SER A 146 18.09 -0.01 6.80
CA SER A 146 17.80 -0.93 7.89
C SER A 146 17.74 -2.40 7.46
N SER A 147 17.76 -2.69 6.15
CA SER A 147 17.83 -4.04 5.61
C SER A 147 19.25 -4.64 5.66
N VAL A 148 20.28 -3.82 5.82
CA VAL A 148 21.67 -4.28 5.93
C VAL A 148 22.13 -4.27 7.39
N THR A 149 22.96 -5.25 7.76
CA THR A 149 23.54 -5.37 9.11
C THR A 149 25.02 -4.97 9.17
N LYS A 150 25.64 -4.76 8.01
CA LYS A 150 27.02 -4.31 7.82
C LYS A 150 27.04 -3.29 6.67
N PRO A 151 28.05 -2.41 6.61
CA PRO A 151 28.25 -1.58 5.43
C PRO A 151 28.37 -2.47 4.18
N THR A 152 27.58 -2.16 3.16
CA THR A 152 27.41 -3.00 1.97
C THR A 152 27.26 -2.12 0.75
N ILE A 153 27.88 -2.51 -0.36
CA ILE A 153 27.67 -1.91 -1.67
C ILE A 153 26.80 -2.82 -2.51
N ARG A 154 25.76 -2.25 -3.10
CA ARG A 154 24.90 -2.91 -4.09
C ARG A 154 25.04 -2.19 -5.42
N VAL A 155 25.26 -2.94 -6.49
CA VAL A 155 25.26 -2.39 -7.85
C VAL A 155 23.98 -2.81 -8.55
N TYR A 156 23.24 -1.85 -9.08
CA TYR A 156 22.05 -2.07 -9.89
C TYR A 156 22.32 -1.64 -11.34
N VAL A 157 21.47 -2.11 -12.26
CA VAL A 157 21.50 -1.74 -13.67
C VAL A 157 20.13 -1.25 -14.13
N ARG A 158 20.11 -0.19 -14.96
CA ARG A 158 18.89 0.41 -15.53
C ARG A 158 18.97 0.56 -17.07
#